data_AF-A0A5B0FKP5-F1
#
_entry.id   AF-A0A5B0FKP5-F1
#
_cell.length_a   1.000
_cell.length_b   1.000
_cell.length_c   1.000
_cell.angle_alpha   90.00
_cell.angle_beta   90.00
_cell.angle_gamma   90.00
#
_symmetry.space_group_name_H-M   'P 1'
#
loop_
_entity.id
_entity.type
_entity.pdbx_description
1 polymer ?
#
loop_
_entity_poly.entity_id
_entity_poly.type
_entity_poly.pdbx_seq_one_letter_code
_entity_poly.pdbx_strand_id
1 'polypeptide(L)'
;MLSVNTPNELFSTAKGFCVQCDLTSRIQLHFGEIQASFKLRDFLAFRRFINSIDIRSKIFDLSDESDYEFVEAPQLNIYHKLTLCELIQLRELVNGTHFAIELNSLLHQLLFLETESV
;
A
#
# COMPACT_ATOMS: atom_id res chain seq x y z
N MET A 1 30.28 4.30 8.22
CA MET A 1 28.82 4.44 8.07
C MET A 1 28.35 3.21 7.34
N LEU A 2 27.79 2.23 8.06
CA LEU A 2 27.24 1.03 7.44
C LEU A 2 25.98 1.45 6.71
N SER A 3 26.09 1.66 5.39
CA SER A 3 24.92 1.75 4.52
C SER A 3 24.28 0.37 4.55
N VAL A 4 23.36 0.16 5.48
CA VAL A 4 22.50 -1.02 5.44
C VAL A 4 21.65 -0.83 4.19
N ASN A 5 22.02 -1.53 3.13
CA ASN A 5 21.35 -1.50 1.83
C ASN A 5 20.03 -2.31 1.89
N THR A 6 19.36 -2.28 3.04
CA THR A 6 18.05 -2.89 3.23
C THR A 6 17.02 -1.90 2.70
N PRO A 7 16.14 -2.31 1.77
CA PRO A 7 15.01 -1.47 1.41
C PRO A 7 14.23 -1.11 2.67
N ASN A 8 13.85 0.16 2.81
CA ASN A 8 13.17 0.66 4.01
C ASN A 8 11.76 0.05 4.05
N GLU A 9 11.58 -0.98 4.89
CA GLU A 9 10.27 -1.60 5.05
C GLU A 9 9.27 -0.57 5.59
N LEU A 10 8.14 -0.45 4.91
CA LEU A 10 7.03 0.39 5.35
C LEU A 10 6.03 -0.44 6.15
N PHE A 11 5.59 -1.57 5.59
CA PHE A 11 4.62 -2.45 6.24
C PHE A 11 4.62 -3.82 5.58
N SER A 12 4.39 -4.86 6.36
CA SER A 12 4.28 -6.23 5.88
C SER A 12 3.14 -6.99 6.56
N THR A 13 2.62 -7.98 5.84
CA THR A 13 1.64 -8.95 6.30
C THR A 13 2.12 -10.34 5.90
N ALA A 14 1.40 -11.39 6.30
CA ALA A 14 1.70 -12.75 5.84
C ALA A 14 1.55 -12.95 4.31
N LYS A 15 0.98 -11.98 3.59
CA LYS A 15 0.56 -12.11 2.18
C LYS A 15 1.27 -11.16 1.23
N GLY A 16 2.00 -10.19 1.77
CA GLY A 16 2.70 -9.20 0.98
C GLY A 16 3.35 -8.14 1.85
N PHE A 17 4.13 -7.28 1.21
CA PHE A 17 4.88 -6.22 1.86
C PHE A 17 5.02 -5.00 0.96
N CYS A 18 5.27 -3.86 1.58
CA CYS A 18 5.65 -2.64 0.91
C CYS A 18 6.98 -2.13 1.46
N VAL A 19 7.85 -1.70 0.55
CA VAL A 19 9.11 -1.05 0.89
C VAL A 19 9.23 0.29 0.18
N GLN A 20 9.98 1.21 0.78
CA GLN A 20 10.40 2.45 0.16
C GLN A 20 11.82 2.30 -0.41
N CYS A 21 11.96 2.64 -1.68
CA CYS A 21 13.26 2.78 -2.32
C CYS A 21 13.68 4.25 -2.29
N ASP A 22 14.65 4.59 -1.45
CA ASP A 22 15.12 5.98 -1.29
C ASP A 22 15.76 6.53 -2.56
N LEU A 23 16.50 5.69 -3.29
CA LEU A 23 17.17 6.07 -4.54
C LEU A 23 16.19 6.56 -5.61
N THR A 24 15.00 5.97 -5.67
CA THR A 24 13.99 6.32 -6.67
C THR A 24 12.82 7.11 -6.09
N SER A 25 12.75 7.26 -4.76
CA SER A 25 11.62 7.83 -4.03
C SER A 25 10.30 7.16 -4.41
N ARG A 26 10.31 5.82 -4.51
CA ARG A 26 9.13 5.01 -4.90
C ARG A 26 8.75 4.03 -3.81
N ILE A 27 7.45 3.78 -3.72
CA ILE A 27 6.87 2.72 -2.90
C ILE A 27 6.76 1.48 -3.79
N GLN A 28 7.40 0.39 -3.39
CA GLN A 28 7.32 -0.90 -4.07
C GLN A 28 6.37 -1.80 -3.29
N LEU A 29 5.29 -2.21 -3.94
CA LEU A 29 4.29 -3.13 -3.38
C LEU A 29 4.49 -4.50 -4.00
N HIS A 30 4.53 -5.52 -3.14
CA HIS A 30 4.56 -6.93 -3.51
C HIS A 30 3.40 -7.64 -2.81
N PHE A 31 2.44 -8.15 -3.59
CA PHE A 31 1.27 -8.86 -3.07
C PHE A 31 0.83 -9.94 -4.06
N GLY A 32 1.11 -11.21 -3.76
CA GLY A 32 0.93 -12.30 -4.72
C GLY A 32 1.64 -12.00 -6.05
N GLU A 33 0.89 -12.03 -7.15
CA GLU A 33 1.39 -11.69 -8.50
C GLU A 33 1.43 -10.18 -8.79
N ILE A 34 0.89 -9.34 -7.89
CA ILE A 34 0.92 -7.88 -8.05
C ILE A 34 2.29 -7.37 -7.59
N GLN A 35 3.06 -6.88 -8.56
CA GLN A 35 4.30 -6.14 -8.32
C GLN A 35 4.17 -4.75 -8.94
N ALA A 36 4.22 -3.72 -8.10
CA ALA A 36 3.99 -2.36 -8.57
C ALA A 36 4.91 -1.35 -7.88
N SER A 37 5.33 -0.33 -8.65
CA SER A 37 6.19 0.73 -8.16
C SER A 37 5.53 2.09 -8.33
N PHE A 38 5.16 2.70 -7.21
CA PHE A 38 4.36 3.92 -7.15
C PHE A 38 5.21 5.13 -6.80
N LYS A 39 4.90 6.29 -7.39
CA LYS A 39 5.17 7.55 -6.70
C LYS A 39 4.14 7.70 -5.56
N LEU A 40 4.47 8.47 -4.52
CA LEU A 40 3.58 8.66 -3.37
C LEU A 40 2.14 9.04 -3.79
N ARG A 41 1.98 10.01 -4.71
CA ARG A 41 0.65 10.44 -5.18
C ARG A 41 -0.15 9.30 -5.82
N ASP A 42 0.52 8.46 -6.62
CA ASP A 42 -0.11 7.34 -7.32
C ASP A 42 -0.49 6.23 -6.33
N PHE A 43 0.36 5.99 -5.32
CA PHE A 43 0.06 5.10 -4.21
C PHE A 43 -1.19 5.55 -3.44
N LEU A 44 -1.30 6.85 -3.14
CA LEU A 44 -2.48 7.41 -2.47
C LEU A 44 -3.74 7.26 -3.31
N ALA A 45 -3.64 7.41 -4.64
CA ALA A 45 -4.76 7.19 -5.55
C ALA A 45 -5.18 5.71 -5.58
N PHE A 46 -4.21 4.80 -5.70
CA PHE A 46 -4.46 3.36 -5.65
C PHE A 46 -5.10 2.93 -4.33
N ARG A 47 -4.59 3.40 -3.19
CA ARG A 47 -5.20 3.16 -1.88
C ARG A 47 -6.65 3.65 -1.82
N ARG A 48 -6.94 4.84 -2.33
CA ARG A 48 -8.33 5.37 -2.36
C ARG A 48 -9.24 4.46 -3.17
N PHE A 49 -8.78 3.96 -4.32
CA PHE A 49 -9.52 2.99 -5.13
C PHE A 49 -9.77 1.67 -4.38
N ILE A 50 -8.74 1.09 -3.77
CA ILE A 50 -8.90 -0.16 -2.98
C ILE A 50 -9.88 0.05 -1.82
N ASN A 51 -9.86 1.22 -1.18
CA ASN A 51 -10.77 1.54 -0.08
C ASN A 51 -12.21 1.88 -0.53
N SER A 52 -12.43 2.28 -1.78
CA SER A 52 -13.77 2.59 -2.29
C SER A 52 -14.61 1.36 -2.62
N ILE A 53 -13.99 0.18 -2.76
CA ILE A 53 -14.71 -1.06 -3.03
C ILE A 53 -15.56 -1.43 -1.80
N ASP A 54 -16.87 -1.62 -1.99
CA ASP A 54 -17.76 -2.00 -0.89
C ASP A 54 -17.74 -3.50 -0.62
N ILE A 55 -16.72 -3.93 0.14
CA ILE A 55 -16.54 -5.33 0.56
C ILE A 55 -17.71 -5.79 1.44
N ARG A 56 -18.32 -4.90 2.23
CA ARG A 56 -19.41 -5.29 3.14
C ARG A 56 -20.62 -5.75 2.35
N SER A 57 -21.04 -4.97 1.36
CA SER A 57 -22.18 -5.34 0.52
C SER A 57 -21.92 -6.64 -0.24
N LYS A 58 -20.68 -6.87 -0.72
CA LYS A 58 -20.31 -8.11 -1.41
C LYS A 58 -20.32 -9.36 -0.53
N ILE A 59 -19.95 -9.25 0.75
CA ILE A 59 -20.01 -10.39 1.68
C ILE A 59 -21.44 -10.89 1.90
N PHE A 60 -22.45 -10.01 1.79
CA PHE A 60 -23.86 -10.38 1.97
C PHE A 60 -24.56 -10.81 0.68
N ASP A 61 -23.88 -10.70 -0.47
CA ASP A 61 -24.38 -11.20 -1.75
C ASP A 61 -23.89 -12.63 -1.96
N LEU A 62 -24.82 -13.55 -2.17
CA LEU A 62 -24.55 -14.99 -2.33
C LEU A 62 -24.31 -15.39 -3.79
N SER A 63 -24.20 -14.43 -4.71
CA SER A 63 -23.86 -14.70 -6.10
C SER A 63 -22.36 -15.02 -6.26
N ASP A 64 -22.03 -15.94 -7.17
CA ASP A 64 -20.63 -16.29 -7.50
C ASP A 64 -19.82 -15.09 -8.02
N GLU A 65 -20.50 -14.07 -8.56
CA GLU A 65 -19.88 -12.82 -9.04
C GLU A 65 -19.34 -11.96 -7.88
N SER A 66 -19.96 -12.08 -6.70
CA SER A 66 -19.58 -11.30 -5.52
C SER A 66 -18.37 -11.86 -4.76
N ASP A 67 -17.97 -13.11 -5.03
CA ASP A 67 -16.77 -13.73 -4.45
C ASP A 67 -15.45 -13.10 -4.93
N TYR A 68 -15.51 -12.33 -6.02
CA TYR A 68 -14.34 -11.74 -6.66
C TYR A 68 -14.51 -10.26 -6.95
N GLU A 69 -13.37 -9.59 -7.14
CA GLU A 69 -13.30 -8.22 -7.61
C GLU A 69 -12.13 -8.05 -8.58
N PHE A 70 -12.33 -7.23 -9.61
CA PHE A 70 -11.25 -6.84 -10.51
C PHE A 70 -10.54 -5.60 -9.96
N VAL A 71 -9.25 -5.76 -9.68
CA VAL A 71 -8.36 -4.66 -9.30
C VAL A 71 -7.59 -4.23 -10.54
N GLU A 72 -7.94 -3.04 -11.04
CA GLU A 72 -7.36 -2.48 -12.26
C GLU A 72 -6.68 -1.13 -11.99
N ALA A 73 -5.41 -1.04 -12.38
CA ALA A 73 -4.69 0.23 -12.46
C ALA A 73 -3.84 0.24 -13.75
N PRO A 74 -4.43 0.68 -14.88
CA PRO A 74 -3.79 0.63 -16.20
C PRO A 74 -2.41 1.27 -16.27
N GLN A 75 -2.25 2.42 -15.60
CA GLN A 75 -1.00 3.18 -15.59
C GLN A 75 0.16 2.43 -14.90
N LEU A 76 -0.17 1.36 -14.18
CA LEU A 76 0.76 0.53 -13.41
C LEU A 76 0.79 -0.91 -13.93
N ASN A 77 0.12 -1.20 -15.06
CA ASN A 77 -0.06 -2.53 -15.61
C ASN A 77 -0.67 -3.54 -14.61
N ILE A 78 -1.50 -3.08 -13.67
CA ILE A 78 -2.20 -3.95 -12.74
C ILE A 78 -3.55 -4.32 -13.33
N TYR A 79 -3.78 -5.62 -13.55
CA TYR A 79 -5.05 -6.19 -13.96
C TYR A 79 -5.20 -7.58 -13.32
N HIS A 80 -5.77 -7.63 -12.13
CA HIS A 80 -5.89 -8.88 -11.39
C HIS A 80 -7.31 -9.10 -10.89
N LYS A 81 -7.81 -10.32 -11.09
CA LYS A 81 -9.02 -10.80 -10.42
C LYS A 81 -8.61 -11.34 -9.05
N LEU A 82 -9.10 -10.69 -8.00
CA LEU A 82 -8.85 -11.09 -6.62
C LEU A 82 -10.11 -11.69 -6.01
N THR A 83 -9.96 -12.68 -5.14
CA THR A 83 -11.01 -13.08 -4.21
C THR A 83 -11.28 -11.94 -3.22
N LEU A 84 -12.47 -11.93 -2.60
CA LEU A 84 -12.76 -10.98 -1.51
C LEU A 84 -11.73 -11.05 -0.37
N CYS A 85 -11.26 -12.24 -0.03
CA CYS A 85 -10.24 -12.43 1.00
C CYS A 85 -8.91 -11.78 0.63
N GLU A 86 -8.45 -11.95 -0.61
CA GLU A 86 -7.25 -11.28 -1.11
C GLU A 86 -7.42 -9.76 -1.15
N LEU A 87 -8.60 -9.28 -1.53
CA LEU A 87 -8.89 -7.84 -1.54
C LEU A 87 -8.84 -7.24 -0.12
N ILE A 88 -9.36 -7.94 0.89
CA ILE A 88 -9.26 -7.52 2.30
C ILE A 88 -7.79 -7.43 2.73
N GLN A 89 -6.98 -8.43 2.38
CA GLN A 89 -5.55 -8.47 2.72
C GLN A 89 -4.77 -7.37 1.99
N LEU A 90 -5.08 -7.11 0.72
CA LEU A 90 -4.50 -6.00 -0.04
C LEU A 90 -4.89 -4.66 0.60
N ARG A 91 -6.15 -4.50 1.02
CA ARG A 91 -6.64 -3.31 1.72
C ARG A 91 -5.89 -3.07 3.03
N GLU A 92 -5.64 -4.11 3.81
CA GLU A 92 -4.83 -4.04 5.02
C GLU A 92 -3.41 -3.57 4.69
N LEU A 93 -2.77 -4.19 3.69
CA LEU A 93 -1.41 -3.86 3.28
C LEU A 93 -1.27 -2.39 2.86
N VAL A 94 -2.16 -1.88 1.99
CA VAL A 94 -2.07 -0.49 1.52
C VAL A 94 -2.35 0.53 2.62
N ASN A 95 -3.23 0.21 3.58
CA ASN A 95 -3.54 1.11 4.69
C ASN A 95 -2.45 1.10 5.77
N GLY A 96 -1.87 -0.06 6.09
CA GLY A 96 -0.72 -0.13 7.00
C GLY A 96 0.52 0.57 6.43
N THR A 97 0.75 0.43 5.12
CA THR A 97 1.81 1.18 4.41
C THR A 97 1.59 2.69 4.50
N HIS A 98 0.37 3.16 4.27
CA HIS A 98 0.03 4.58 4.42
C HIS A 98 0.25 5.08 5.85
N PHE A 99 -0.16 4.31 6.85
CA PHE A 99 0.07 4.64 8.25
C PHE A 99 1.56 4.81 8.56
N ALA A 100 2.41 3.89 8.08
CA ALA A 100 3.85 3.98 8.29
C ALA A 100 4.47 5.24 7.65
N ILE A 101 4.03 5.61 6.45
CA ILE A 101 4.47 6.83 5.77
C ILE A 101 4.09 8.08 6.58
N GLU A 102 2.82 8.17 7.01
CA GLU A 102 2.33 9.30 7.80
C GLU A 102 3.05 9.40 9.16
N LEU A 103 3.25 8.26 9.84
CA LEU A 103 3.99 8.21 11.09
C LEU A 103 5.43 8.71 10.90
N ASN A 104 6.12 8.25 9.85
CA ASN A 104 7.46 8.71 9.56
C ASN A 104 7.49 10.22 9.28
N SER A 105 6.53 10.73 8.50
CA SER A 105 6.42 12.16 8.22
C SER A 105 6.20 12.98 9.51
N LEU A 106 5.32 12.52 10.39
CA LEU A 106 5.06 13.16 11.68
C LEU A 106 6.31 13.16 12.59
N LEU A 107 7.01 12.03 12.68
CA LEU A 107 8.24 11.93 13.47
C LEU A 107 9.32 12.88 12.94
N HIS A 108 9.48 12.98 11.62
CA HIS A 108 10.39 13.94 11.01
C HIS A 108 9.99 15.38 11.33
N GLN A 109 8.70 15.72 11.29
CA GLN A 109 8.26 17.05 11.71
C GLN A 109 8.65 17.30 13.17
N LEU A 110 8.27 16.43 14.09
CA LEU A 110 8.51 16.65 15.52
C LEU A 110 10.00 16.70 15.90
N LEU A 111 10.79 15.76 15.39
CA LEU A 111 12.20 15.62 15.76
C LEU A 111 13.10 16.70 15.13
N PHE A 112 12.73 17.22 13.96
CA PHE A 112 13.55 18.21 13.26
C PHE A 112 13.01 19.66 13.37
N LEU A 113 11.77 19.86 13.85
CA LEU A 113 11.28 21.19 14.24
C LEU A 113 11.97 21.73 15.50
N GLU A 114 12.35 20.88 16.45
CA GLU A 114 13.03 21.33 17.68
C GLU A 114 14.44 21.90 17.41
N THR A 115 15.11 21.43 16.35
CA THR A 115 16.47 21.86 16.00
C THR A 115 16.60 23.28 15.42
N GLU A 116 15.51 23.91 14.97
CA GLU A 116 15.54 25.30 14.44
C GLU A 116 15.23 26.36 15.52
N SER A 117 14.96 25.94 16.76
CA SER A 117 14.60 26.83 17.87
C SER A 117 15.71 27.09 18.90
N VAL A 118 16.98 26.79 18.54
CA VAL A 118 18.18 27.04 19.36
C VAL A 118 19.16 27.96 18.63
#